data_AF-A0A957B901-F1
#
_entry.id   AF-A0A957B901-F1
#
_cell.length_a   1.000
_cell.length_b   1.000
_cell.length_c   1.000
_cell.angle_alpha   90.00
_cell.angle_beta   90.00
_cell.angle_gamma   90.00
#
_symmetry.space_group_name_H-M   'P 1'
#
loop_
_entity.id
_entity.type
_entity.pdbx_description
1 polymer ?
#
loop_
_entity_poly.entity_id
_entity_poly.type
_entity_poly.pdbx_seq_one_letter_code
_entity_poly.pdbx_strand_id
1 'polypeptide(L)'
;MTDTLLEITRELIALRKKPSTQARFKQYPALMQQFSDLVDQCDDVATLRQIIELDSGYHLLAWYRQKTIEKWLSLERTPDVLRLYAMQLNLFGDVDAFGDADTDIDDRVLALEAEADALEKNNA
;
A
#
# COMPACT_ATOMS: atom_id res chain seq x y z
N MET A 1 17.49 6.39 0.93
CA MET A 1 16.17 6.34 0.24
C MET A 1 15.23 5.42 1.00
N THR A 2 15.57 4.14 1.11
CA THR A 2 14.82 3.12 1.87
C THR A 2 14.65 3.46 3.36
N ASP A 3 15.72 3.86 4.05
CA ASP A 3 15.63 4.30 5.46
C ASP A 3 14.65 5.47 5.65
N THR A 4 14.73 6.47 4.77
CA THR A 4 13.86 7.64 4.77
C THR A 4 12.40 7.29 4.51
N LEU A 5 12.12 6.34 3.61
CA LEU A 5 10.77 5.88 3.32
C LEU A 5 10.14 5.18 4.54
N LEU A 6 10.90 4.35 5.26
CA LEU A 6 10.45 3.70 6.50
C LEU A 6 10.24 4.70 7.64
N GLU A 7 11.09 5.72 7.77
CA GLU A 7 10.91 6.81 8.73
C GLU A 7 9.61 7.57 8.48
N ILE A 8 9.36 8.00 7.23
CA ILE A 8 8.14 8.72 6.86
C ILE A 8 6.91 7.83 7.08
N THR A 9 6.99 6.54 6.78
CA THR A 9 5.92 5.58 7.04
C THR A 9 5.53 5.58 8.52
N ARG A 10 6.53 5.47 9.41
CA ARG A 10 6.30 5.48 10.87
C ARG A 10 5.71 6.83 11.32
N GLU A 11 6.17 7.94 10.76
CA GLU A 11 5.64 9.26 11.08
C GLU A 11 4.20 9.44 10.63
N LEU A 12 3.84 9.04 9.40
CA LEU A 12 2.48 9.06 8.89
C LEU A 12 1.53 8.23 9.76
N ILE A 13 1.95 7.01 10.14
CA ILE A 13 1.19 6.13 11.04
C ILE A 13 1.02 6.78 12.43
N ALA A 14 2.10 7.33 12.99
CA ALA A 14 2.05 8.01 14.28
C ALA A 14 1.14 9.24 14.27
N LEU A 15 1.15 10.02 13.18
CA LEU A 15 0.27 11.15 12.99
C LEU A 15 -1.20 10.72 12.86
N ARG A 16 -1.50 9.62 12.15
CA ARG A 16 -2.87 9.09 12.03
C ARG A 16 -3.46 8.71 13.39
N LYS A 17 -2.64 8.19 14.30
CA LYS A 17 -3.04 7.79 15.66
C LYS A 17 -3.31 8.98 16.59
N LYS A 18 -2.82 10.18 16.27
CA LYS A 18 -3.02 11.39 17.08
C LYS A 18 -4.39 12.03 16.80
N PRO A 19 -5.00 12.72 17.79
CA PRO A 19 -6.20 13.52 17.59
C PRO A 19 -6.06 14.52 16.44
N SER A 20 -7.19 14.86 15.82
CA SER A 20 -7.28 15.82 14.72
C SER A 20 -6.95 17.24 15.18
N THR A 21 -5.66 17.58 15.15
CA THR A 21 -5.13 18.89 15.52
C THR A 21 -4.60 19.65 14.31
N GLN A 22 -4.60 20.99 14.38
CA GLN A 22 -4.09 21.86 13.33
C GLN A 22 -2.62 21.57 12.98
N ALA A 23 -1.80 21.17 13.97
CA ALA A 23 -0.42 20.76 13.77
C ALA A 23 -0.29 19.48 12.92
N ARG A 24 -1.17 18.49 13.15
CA ARG A 24 -1.24 17.27 12.32
C ARG A 24 -1.50 17.63 10.86
N PHE A 25 -2.48 18.48 10.61
CA PHE A 25 -2.86 18.88 9.24
C PHE A 25 -1.80 19.69 8.50
N LYS A 26 -0.89 20.38 9.21
CA LYS A 26 0.18 21.16 8.58
C LYS A 26 1.31 20.28 8.02
N GLN A 27 1.67 19.20 8.70
CA GLN A 27 2.80 18.33 8.33
C GLN A 27 2.37 17.16 7.44
N TYR A 28 1.16 16.64 7.65
CA TYR A 28 0.68 15.42 7.01
C TYR A 28 0.68 15.46 5.46
N PRO A 29 0.24 16.52 4.78
CA PRO A 29 0.23 16.57 3.31
C PRO A 29 1.63 16.52 2.67
N ALA A 30 2.61 17.18 3.29
CA ALA A 30 3.98 17.17 2.78
C ALA A 30 4.63 15.78 2.91
N LEU A 31 4.42 15.11 4.05
CA LEU A 31 4.89 13.74 4.27
C LEU A 31 4.21 12.75 3.33
N MET A 32 2.93 12.94 3.06
CA MET A 32 2.14 12.16 2.10
C MET A 32 2.71 12.25 0.67
N GLN A 33 3.01 13.46 0.19
CA GLN A 33 3.64 13.64 -1.12
C GLN A 33 5.03 12.99 -1.15
N GLN A 34 5.85 13.25 -0.14
CA GLN A 34 7.20 12.70 -0.06
C GLN A 34 7.19 11.16 -0.01
N PHE A 35 6.26 10.56 0.73
CA PHE A 35 6.06 9.11 0.75
C PHE A 35 5.74 8.58 -0.65
N SER A 36 4.77 9.20 -1.34
CA SER A 36 4.38 8.81 -2.70
C SER A 36 5.57 8.82 -3.66
N ASP A 37 6.34 9.91 -3.66
CA ASP A 37 7.49 10.07 -4.55
C ASP A 37 8.60 9.05 -4.25
N LEU A 38 8.81 8.73 -2.97
CA LEU A 38 9.79 7.74 -2.54
C LEU A 38 9.35 6.31 -2.87
N VAL A 39 8.06 5.98 -2.77
CA VAL A 39 7.54 4.67 -3.20
C VAL A 39 7.75 4.47 -4.70
N ASP A 40 7.48 5.48 -5.53
CA ASP A 40 7.68 5.37 -6.99
C ASP A 40 9.14 5.05 -7.36
N GLN A 41 10.08 5.60 -6.59
CA GLN A 41 11.53 5.41 -6.75
C GLN A 41 12.07 4.16 -6.02
N CYS A 42 11.26 3.47 -5.23
CA CYS A 42 11.72 2.36 -4.39
C CYS A 42 11.77 1.05 -5.16
N ASP A 43 12.97 0.59 -5.52
CA ASP A 43 13.17 -0.71 -6.20
C ASP A 43 13.58 -1.85 -5.23
N ASP A 44 13.49 -1.61 -3.92
CA ASP A 44 13.78 -2.60 -2.88
C ASP A 44 12.49 -3.22 -2.32
N VAL A 45 12.22 -4.46 -2.71
CA VAL A 45 11.07 -5.24 -2.24
C VAL A 45 11.08 -5.42 -0.71
N ALA A 46 12.24 -5.60 -0.09
CA ALA A 46 12.30 -5.80 1.36
C ALA A 46 11.77 -4.57 2.11
N THR A 47 12.06 -3.37 1.61
CA THR A 47 11.51 -2.12 2.14
C THR A 47 10.00 -2.03 1.92
N LEU A 48 9.48 -2.33 0.72
CA LEU A 48 8.03 -2.30 0.45
C LEU A 48 7.27 -3.26 1.36
N ARG A 49 7.81 -4.47 1.57
CA ARG A 49 7.27 -5.44 2.53
C ARG A 49 7.24 -4.89 3.95
N GLN A 50 8.33 -4.26 4.42
CA GLN A 50 8.38 -3.67 5.76
C GLN A 50 7.35 -2.55 5.95
N ILE A 51 7.06 -1.75 4.93
CA ILE A 51 5.99 -0.74 4.98
C ILE A 51 4.63 -1.40 5.25
N ILE A 52 4.33 -2.48 4.51
CA ILE A 52 3.09 -3.23 4.67
C ILE A 52 2.97 -3.85 6.06
N GLU A 53 4.07 -4.38 6.62
CA GLU A 53 4.13 -4.95 7.97
C GLU A 53 3.95 -3.88 9.07
N LEU A 54 4.61 -2.71 8.92
CA LEU A 54 4.43 -1.55 9.81
C LEU A 54 2.98 -1.07 9.83
N ASP A 55 2.30 -1.18 8.70
CA ASP A 55 0.91 -0.78 8.50
C ASP A 55 -0.11 -1.93 8.68
N SER A 56 0.25 -2.98 9.42
CA SER A 56 -0.68 -4.08 9.74
C SER A 56 -1.99 -3.64 10.42
N GLY A 57 -2.02 -2.45 11.03
CA GLY A 57 -3.21 -1.83 11.61
C GLY A 57 -4.02 -0.94 10.67
N TYR A 58 -3.70 -0.89 9.37
CA TYR A 58 -4.36 -0.05 8.36
C TYR A 58 -4.43 1.43 8.76
N HIS A 59 -3.28 1.98 9.14
CA HIS A 59 -3.12 3.36 9.58
C HIS A 59 -2.67 4.31 8.46
N LEU A 60 -2.01 3.80 7.43
CA LEU A 60 -1.82 4.54 6.18
C LEU A 60 -3.19 4.76 5.53
N LEU A 61 -3.32 5.87 4.79
CA LEU A 61 -4.51 6.02 3.95
C LEU A 61 -4.49 4.93 2.87
N ALA A 62 -5.67 4.44 2.52
CA ALA A 62 -5.84 3.29 1.64
C ALA A 62 -5.05 3.44 0.33
N TRP A 63 -5.08 4.61 -0.32
CA TRP A 63 -4.30 4.87 -1.53
C TRP A 63 -2.79 4.65 -1.36
N TYR A 64 -2.16 5.10 -0.27
CA TYR A 64 -0.71 4.92 -0.07
C TYR A 64 -0.33 3.45 0.14
N ARG A 65 -1.19 2.73 0.88
CA ARG A 65 -1.01 1.30 1.06
C ARG A 65 -1.16 0.58 -0.28
N GLN A 66 -2.22 0.88 -1.02
CA GLN A 66 -2.47 0.37 -2.36
C GLN A 66 -1.28 0.63 -3.29
N LYS A 67 -0.81 1.88 -3.38
CA LYS A 67 0.34 2.28 -4.20
C LYS A 67 1.61 1.50 -3.83
N THR A 68 1.83 1.22 -2.55
CA THR A 68 2.97 0.40 -2.08
C THR A 68 2.86 -1.04 -2.60
N ILE A 69 1.66 -1.62 -2.55
CA ILE A 69 1.40 -2.98 -3.05
C ILE A 69 1.55 -3.03 -4.58
N GLU A 70 1.04 -2.03 -5.31
CA GLU A 70 1.18 -1.92 -6.76
C GLU A 70 2.65 -1.80 -7.19
N LYS A 71 3.43 -0.96 -6.49
CA LYS A 71 4.88 -0.90 -6.72
C LYS A 71 5.54 -2.25 -6.46
N TRP A 72 5.18 -2.95 -5.38
CA TRP A 72 5.71 -4.29 -5.11
C TRP A 72 5.35 -5.26 -6.24
N LEU A 73 4.09 -5.32 -6.67
CA LEU A 73 3.65 -6.16 -7.79
C LEU A 73 4.40 -5.88 -9.10
N SER A 74 4.84 -4.64 -9.32
CA SER A 74 5.64 -4.28 -10.50
C SER A 74 7.07 -4.80 -10.47
N LEU A 75 7.61 -5.06 -9.27
CA LEU A 75 8.96 -5.58 -9.06
C LEU A 75 8.96 -7.11 -8.89
N GLU A 76 8.01 -7.61 -8.10
CA GLU A 76 7.92 -9.02 -7.74
C GLU A 76 6.45 -9.43 -7.62
N ARG A 77 5.99 -10.24 -8.58
CA ARG A 77 4.61 -10.65 -8.72
C ARG A 77 4.41 -12.07 -8.21
N THR A 78 4.34 -12.23 -6.89
CA THR A 78 4.14 -13.53 -6.23
C THR A 78 2.67 -13.75 -5.86
N PRO A 79 2.25 -15.02 -5.62
CA PRO A 79 0.90 -15.32 -5.13
C PRO A 79 0.52 -14.53 -3.88
N ASP A 80 1.43 -14.38 -2.92
CA ASP A 80 1.17 -13.66 -1.66
C ASP A 80 0.88 -12.18 -1.90
N VAL A 81 1.62 -11.52 -2.80
CA VAL A 81 1.42 -10.10 -3.08
C VAL A 81 0.13 -9.88 -3.88
N LEU A 82 -0.21 -10.78 -4.81
CA LEU A 82 -1.48 -10.76 -5.53
C LEU A 82 -2.67 -10.86 -4.57
N ARG A 83 -2.61 -11.79 -3.61
CA ARG A 83 -3.66 -11.94 -2.59
C ARG A 83 -3.69 -10.78 -1.61
N LEU A 84 -2.55 -10.23 -1.24
CA LEU A 84 -2.46 -9.00 -0.46
C LEU A 84 -3.18 -7.84 -1.17
N TYR A 85 -3.01 -7.74 -2.48
CA TYR A 85 -3.67 -6.71 -3.28
C TYR A 85 -5.18 -6.95 -3.41
N ALA A 86 -5.59 -8.19 -3.67
CA ALA A 86 -7.00 -8.56 -3.69
C ALA A 86 -7.69 -8.21 -2.34
N MET A 87 -7.03 -8.49 -1.21
CA MET A 87 -7.53 -8.10 0.11
C MET A 87 -7.62 -6.59 0.29
N GLN A 88 -6.63 -5.82 -0.20
CA GLN A 88 -6.68 -4.36 -0.17
C GLN A 88 -7.92 -3.83 -0.91
N LEU A 89 -8.20 -4.35 -2.11
CA LEU A 89 -9.38 -3.97 -2.89
C LEU A 89 -10.69 -4.37 -2.20
N ASN A 90 -10.77 -5.56 -1.62
CA ASN A 90 -11.95 -6.01 -0.87
C ASN A 90 -12.26 -5.15 0.35
N LEU A 91 -11.24 -4.62 1.04
CA LEU A 91 -11.42 -3.82 2.24
C LEU A 91 -11.73 -2.34 1.96
N PHE A 92 -11.17 -1.79 0.89
CA PHE A 92 -11.16 -0.34 0.67
C PHE A 92 -11.63 0.11 -0.71
N GLY A 93 -11.88 -0.82 -1.64
CA GLY A 93 -12.05 -0.53 -3.06
C GLY A 93 -10.72 -0.23 -3.76
N ASP A 94 -10.80 0.11 -5.04
CA ASP A 94 -9.71 0.72 -5.79
C ASP A 94 -9.70 2.22 -5.49
N VAL A 95 -8.81 2.63 -4.59
CA VAL A 95 -8.80 4.00 -4.05
C VAL A 95 -7.85 4.86 -4.86
N ASP A 96 -8.27 6.06 -5.25
CA ASP A 96 -7.44 7.03 -5.94
C ASP A 96 -6.66 7.96 -4.97
N ALA A 97 -5.84 8.86 -5.53
CA ALA A 97 -5.05 9.81 -4.75
C ALA A 97 -5.87 10.84 -3.95
N PHE A 98 -7.15 11.02 -4.31
CA PHE A 98 -8.10 11.90 -3.62
C PHE A 98 -8.89 11.17 -2.53
N GLY A 99 -8.81 9.84 -2.49
CA GLY A 99 -9.50 8.99 -1.53
C GLY A 99 -10.87 8.53 -2.01
N ASP A 100 -11.20 8.75 -3.29
CA ASP A 100 -12.40 8.20 -3.90
C ASP A 100 -12.15 6.73 -4.23
N ALA A 101 -13.09 5.87 -3.85
CA ALA A 101 -12.99 4.42 -4.01
C ALA A 101 -13.96 3.93 -5.07
N ASP A 102 -13.45 3.25 -6.09
CA ASP A 102 -14.27 2.38 -6.93
C ASP A 102 -14.50 1.06 -6.21
N THR A 103 -15.77 0.71 -5.99
CA THR A 103 -16.17 -0.53 -5.32
C THR A 103 -16.60 -1.62 -6.29
N ASP A 104 -16.62 -1.36 -7.60
CA ASP A 104 -16.88 -2.38 -8.63
C ASP A 104 -15.60 -3.19 -8.91
N ILE A 105 -15.18 -3.95 -7.90
CA ILE A 105 -13.86 -4.59 -7.83
C ILE A 105 -13.89 -6.11 -7.96
N ASP A 106 -15.08 -6.71 -8.02
CA ASP A 106 -15.27 -8.17 -7.97
C ASP A 106 -14.48 -8.89 -9.07
N ASP A 107 -14.62 -8.47 -10.33
CA ASP A 107 -13.93 -9.07 -11.46
C ASP A 107 -12.40 -8.97 -11.33
N ARG A 108 -11.91 -7.85 -10.78
CA ARG A 108 -10.48 -7.62 -10.58
C ARG A 108 -9.92 -8.46 -9.45
N VAL A 109 -10.65 -8.59 -8.34
CA VAL A 109 -10.30 -9.47 -7.22
C VAL A 109 -10.24 -10.92 -7.70
N LEU A 110 -11.26 -11.38 -8.42
CA LEU A 110 -11.30 -12.74 -8.98
C LEU A 110 -10.11 -13.02 -9.91
N ALA A 111 -9.75 -12.04 -10.75
CA ALA A 111 -8.59 -12.17 -11.63
C ALA A 111 -7.26 -12.29 -10.85
N LEU A 112 -7.08 -11.49 -9.80
CA LEU A 112 -5.87 -11.54 -8.95
C LEU A 112 -5.75 -12.88 -8.22
N GLU A 113 -6.85 -13.39 -7.67
CA GLU A 113 -6.88 -14.69 -6.98
C GLU A 113 -6.61 -15.85 -7.95
N ALA A 114 -7.23 -15.84 -9.13
CA ALA A 114 -6.99 -16.84 -10.17
C ALA A 114 -5.53 -16.84 -10.66
N GLU A 115 -4.92 -15.65 -10.79
CA GLU A 115 -3.51 -15.52 -11.14
C GLU A 115 -2.60 -16.10 -10.04
N ALA A 116 -2.89 -15.80 -8.77
CA ALA A 116 -2.14 -16.33 -7.64
C ALA A 116 -2.18 -17.86 -7.60
N ASP A 117 -3.37 -18.46 -7.76
CA ASP A 117 -3.56 -19.91 -7.80
C ASP A 117 -2.81 -20.58 -8.97
N ALA A 118 -2.76 -19.91 -10.13
CA ALA A 118 -2.03 -20.42 -11.28
C ALA A 118 -0.51 -20.43 -11.04
N LEU A 119 0.02 -19.38 -10.42
CA LEU A 119 1.45 -19.28 -10.08
C LEU A 119 1.87 -20.31 -9.03
N GLU A 120 1.02 -20.62 -8.04
CA GLU A 120 1.31 -21.68 -7.07
C GLU A 120 1.37 -23.06 -7.70
N LYS A 121 0.43 -23.38 -8.60
CA LYS A 121 0.41 -24.66 -9.31
C LYS A 121 1.65 -24.87 -10.19
N ASN A 122 2.22 -23.79 -10.72
CA ASN A 122 3.41 -23.86 -11.57
C ASN A 122 4.73 -23.98 -10.77
N ASN A 123 4.71 -23.63 -9.48
CA ASN A 123 5.87 -23.66 -8.59
C ASN A 123 5.88 -24.89 -7.63
N ALA A 124 4.87 -25.76 -7.72
CA ALA A 124 4.71 -26.99 -6.94
C ALA A 124 5.18 -28.23 -7.72
#